data_AF-A0A9D4BWA0-F1
#
_entry.id   AF-A0A9D4BWA0-F1
#
_cell.length_a   1.000
_cell.length_b   1.000
_cell.length_c   1.000
_cell.angle_alpha   90.00
_cell.angle_beta   90.00
_cell.angle_gamma   90.00
#
_symmetry.space_group_name_H-M   'P 1'
#
loop_
_entity.id
_entity.type
_entity.pdbx_description
1 polymer ?
#
loop_
_entity_poly.entity_id
_entity_poly.type
_entity_poly.pdbx_seq_one_letter_code
_entity_poly.pdbx_strand_id
1 'polypeptide(L)'
;MEGKLKVVTKETGSEFVYFHIINEINVVCKGWTLFTENVVDDTVKIDIEEIEIDLAGKNAREMSRSEIYDRLERFGFKYGRNFKLLTSSVGTDQIAILNVEATREILKQSRSLSLHPCLTDTMIQSSMSVMVEQELNTTTGRNNVSFLPVAINSLQVHKKPVKRMKIIVQRINTTLLETVEQHHFRIILANTSGEIVAEIPNYTTYRKKESASAPCELRYKMEWQSSGLHDAVIVHNKTEGKYMFFGQDVDEKTKQKIEMHGLKYIDIDSISDVQNHLQQLQSSDTNAMLVYLKTGAFLLHDIGFDVKSCLDIVIDNCLFVTEFIKYCDDNHVQLYLVTENTQLVESLSAIKFNPISAAVWGFVRSVIVETRDFNVTLIDIQPSLFEIIEKLVTVVQKQTFRTS
;
A
#
# COMPACT_ATOMS: atom_id res chain seq x y z
N MET A 1 18.87 -4.10 0.44
CA MET A 1 18.28 -4.33 1.77
C MET A 1 17.20 -5.38 1.60
N GLU A 2 17.39 -6.59 2.12
CA GLU A 2 16.33 -7.60 2.12
C GLU A 2 15.46 -7.34 3.34
N GLY A 3 14.26 -6.79 3.12
CA GLY A 3 13.28 -6.60 4.18
C GLY A 3 12.84 -7.96 4.74
N LYS A 4 12.80 -8.09 6.06
CA LYS A 4 12.41 -9.34 6.72
C LYS A 4 10.91 -9.57 6.54
N LEU A 5 10.54 -10.68 5.90
CA LEU A 5 9.15 -11.13 5.86
C LEU A 5 8.70 -11.60 7.24
N LYS A 6 7.53 -11.13 7.67
CA LYS A 6 6.85 -11.59 8.88
C LYS A 6 5.50 -12.17 8.53
N VAL A 7 5.18 -13.32 9.11
CA VAL A 7 3.84 -13.91 9.07
C VAL A 7 3.08 -13.42 10.28
N VAL A 8 1.94 -12.76 10.05
CA VAL A 8 1.00 -12.33 11.08
C VAL A 8 -0.24 -13.18 10.94
N THR A 9 -0.57 -13.95 11.97
CA THR A 9 -1.77 -14.79 12.01
C THR A 9 -2.84 -14.14 12.86
N LYS A 10 -4.11 -14.34 12.47
CA LYS A 10 -5.28 -14.02 13.27
C LYS A 10 -6.20 -15.23 13.27
N GLU A 11 -6.36 -15.83 14.43
CA GLU A 11 -7.33 -16.91 14.63
C GLU A 11 -8.74 -16.33 14.63
N THR A 12 -9.64 -16.95 13.88
CA THR A 12 -11.05 -16.57 13.82
C THR A 12 -11.89 -17.84 13.77
N GLY A 13 -12.31 -18.33 14.94
CA GLY A 13 -13.01 -19.61 15.07
C GLY A 13 -12.07 -20.81 15.12
N SER A 14 -12.65 -22.01 15.33
CA SER A 14 -11.91 -23.25 15.60
C SER A 14 -11.25 -23.89 14.37
N GLU A 15 -11.57 -23.46 13.15
CA GLU A 15 -11.20 -24.19 11.93
C GLU A 15 -10.33 -23.41 10.94
N PHE A 16 -10.37 -22.07 10.98
CA PHE A 16 -9.68 -21.21 10.02
C PHE A 16 -8.62 -20.33 10.67
N VAL A 17 -7.44 -20.27 10.05
CA VAL A 17 -6.39 -19.32 10.42
C VAL A 17 -6.18 -18.35 9.28
N TYR A 18 -6.51 -17.07 9.49
CA TYR A 18 -6.15 -16.02 8.56
C TYR A 18 -4.68 -15.66 8.73
N PHE A 19 -4.00 -15.41 7.62
CA PHE A 19 -2.61 -14.98 7.63
C PHE A 19 -2.38 -13.79 6.69
N HIS A 20 -1.50 -12.89 7.13
CA HIS A 20 -0.87 -11.87 6.31
C HIS A 20 0.64 -12.13 6.31
N ILE A 21 1.27 -12.02 5.14
CA ILE A 21 2.72 -11.94 5.02
C ILE A 21 3.04 -10.47 4.75
N ILE A 22 3.86 -9.87 5.60
CA ILE A 22 4.15 -8.44 5.58
C ILE A 22 5.66 -8.24 5.44
N ASN A 23 6.07 -7.29 4.59
CA ASN A 23 7.43 -6.78 4.50
C ASN A 23 7.47 -5.31 4.94
N GLU A 24 8.13 -5.01 6.06
CA GLU A 24 8.28 -3.67 6.66
C GLU A 24 6.94 -2.93 6.89
N ILE A 25 6.34 -2.42 5.82
CA ILE A 25 5.07 -1.68 5.80
C ILE A 25 4.02 -2.26 4.82
N ASN A 26 4.39 -3.23 3.98
CA ASN A 26 3.55 -3.72 2.88
C ASN A 26 3.05 -5.14 3.12
N VAL A 27 1.74 -5.37 2.92
CA VAL A 27 1.19 -6.72 2.82
C VAL A 27 1.59 -7.31 1.47
N VAL A 28 2.43 -8.33 1.46
CA VAL A 28 2.89 -9.02 0.23
C VAL A 28 2.01 -10.20 -0.15
N CYS A 29 1.31 -10.79 0.82
CA CYS A 29 0.38 -11.88 0.61
C CYS A 29 -0.64 -11.91 1.75
N LYS A 30 -1.87 -12.33 1.46
CA LYS A 30 -2.90 -12.60 2.45
C LYS A 30 -3.73 -13.81 2.05
N GLY A 31 -4.23 -14.54 3.02
CA GLY A 31 -5.08 -15.69 2.78
C GLY A 31 -5.59 -16.30 4.08
N TRP A 32 -6.14 -17.49 3.95
CA TRP A 32 -6.55 -18.32 5.07
C TRP A 32 -6.08 -19.75 4.82
N THR A 33 -5.91 -20.49 5.91
CA THR A 33 -5.67 -21.94 5.88
C THR A 33 -6.76 -22.62 6.68
N LEU A 34 -7.17 -23.79 6.19
CA LEU A 34 -8.12 -24.68 6.84
C LEU A 34 -7.41 -26.01 7.06
N PHE A 35 -7.40 -26.49 8.30
CA PHE A 35 -6.86 -27.80 8.64
C PHE A 35 -8.03 -28.75 8.82
N THR A 36 -8.34 -29.55 7.79
CA THR A 36 -9.35 -30.60 7.89
C THR A 36 -8.69 -31.92 8.26
N GLU A 37 -9.12 -32.55 9.37
CA GLU A 37 -8.79 -33.95 9.65
C GLU A 37 -9.57 -34.91 8.75
N ASN A 38 -10.68 -34.44 8.16
CA ASN A 38 -11.47 -35.19 7.20
C ASN A 38 -10.80 -35.16 5.82
N VAL A 39 -10.13 -36.28 5.54
CA VAL A 39 -9.51 -36.64 4.27
C VAL A 39 -10.55 -36.46 3.14
N VAL A 40 -10.19 -35.67 2.13
CA VAL A 40 -10.96 -35.61 0.87
C VAL A 40 -11.09 -37.02 0.33
N ASP A 41 -12.29 -37.37 -0.13
CA ASP A 41 -12.64 -38.68 -0.67
C ASP A 41 -11.52 -39.25 -1.57
N ASP A 42 -10.84 -40.28 -1.06
CA ASP A 42 -9.63 -40.90 -1.64
C ASP A 42 -9.91 -41.57 -3.01
N THR A 43 -11.15 -41.50 -3.47
CA THR A 43 -11.68 -42.14 -4.68
C THR A 43 -11.63 -41.26 -5.93
N VAL A 44 -11.39 -39.94 -5.81
CA VAL A 44 -11.37 -39.07 -6.99
C VAL A 44 -10.10 -39.31 -7.80
N LYS A 45 -10.26 -39.99 -8.94
CA LYS A 45 -9.21 -40.19 -9.95
C LYS A 45 -9.56 -39.47 -11.22
N ILE A 46 -8.52 -38.96 -11.88
CA ILE A 46 -8.61 -38.38 -13.22
C ILE A 46 -8.21 -39.44 -14.22
N ASP A 47 -9.02 -39.61 -15.26
CA ASP A 47 -8.67 -40.46 -16.38
C ASP A 47 -7.63 -39.75 -17.26
N ILE A 48 -6.36 -40.01 -16.98
CA ILE A 48 -5.23 -39.43 -17.71
C ILE A 48 -5.21 -39.96 -19.15
N GLU A 49 -5.56 -41.23 -19.35
CA GLU A 49 -5.54 -41.86 -20.68
C GLU A 49 -6.59 -41.24 -21.60
N GLU A 50 -7.79 -40.99 -21.09
CA GLU A 50 -8.85 -40.29 -21.83
C GLU A 50 -8.38 -38.90 -22.31
N ILE A 51 -7.73 -38.13 -21.45
CA ILE A 51 -7.23 -36.79 -21.81
C ILE A 51 -6.09 -36.89 -22.82
N GLU A 52 -5.18 -37.87 -22.69
CA GLU A 52 -4.11 -38.09 -23.67
C GLU A 52 -4.66 -38.48 -25.06
N ILE A 53 -5.70 -39.32 -25.10
CA ILE A 53 -6.41 -39.69 -26.34
C ILE A 53 -7.09 -38.47 -26.96
N ASP A 54 -7.79 -37.67 -26.16
CA ASP A 54 -8.46 -36.44 -26.63
C ASP A 54 -7.45 -35.44 -27.20
N LEU A 55 -6.30 -35.26 -26.56
CA LEU A 55 -5.22 -34.40 -27.04
C LEU A 55 -4.62 -34.92 -28.36
N ALA A 56 -4.41 -36.23 -28.49
CA ALA A 56 -3.92 -36.82 -29.73
C ALA A 56 -4.87 -36.55 -30.91
N GLY A 57 -6.18 -36.49 -30.68
CA GLY A 57 -7.19 -36.16 -31.69
C GLY A 57 -7.26 -34.67 -32.08
N LYS A 58 -6.67 -33.76 -31.28
CA LYS A 58 -6.81 -32.30 -31.43
C LYS A 58 -5.60 -31.59 -32.03
N ASN A 59 -4.70 -32.32 -32.71
CA ASN A 59 -3.40 -31.79 -33.17
C ASN A 59 -2.62 -31.13 -32.04
N ALA A 60 -2.64 -31.74 -30.84
CA ALA A 60 -1.91 -31.22 -29.71
C ALA A 60 -0.41 -31.09 -30.01
N ARG A 61 0.18 -29.99 -29.54
CA ARG A 61 1.60 -29.74 -29.67
C ARG A 61 2.35 -30.42 -28.54
N GLU A 62 3.42 -31.10 -28.90
CA GLU A 62 4.43 -31.57 -27.95
C GLU A 62 5.50 -30.51 -27.73
N MET A 63 5.95 -30.36 -26.48
CA MET A 63 7.12 -29.55 -26.13
C MET A 63 8.07 -30.34 -25.24
N SER A 64 9.34 -30.29 -25.59
CA SER A 64 10.44 -30.79 -24.78
C SER A 64 10.70 -29.89 -23.57
N ARG A 65 11.44 -30.40 -22.59
CA ARG A 65 11.92 -29.64 -21.43
C ARG A 65 12.60 -28.33 -21.82
N SER A 66 13.49 -28.35 -22.81
CA SER A 66 14.20 -27.14 -23.27
C SER A 66 13.22 -26.10 -23.79
N GLU A 67 12.29 -26.49 -24.65
CA GLU A 67 11.31 -25.57 -25.24
C GLU A 67 10.39 -24.93 -24.19
N ILE A 68 9.95 -25.72 -23.19
CA ILE A 68 9.15 -25.21 -22.07
C ILE A 68 9.91 -24.09 -21.33
N TYR A 69 11.17 -24.34 -20.97
CA TYR A 69 11.94 -23.37 -20.18
C TYR A 69 12.46 -22.19 -21.00
N ASP A 70 12.74 -22.38 -22.29
CA ASP A 70 13.08 -21.28 -23.21
C ASP A 70 11.88 -20.34 -23.37
N ARG A 71 10.66 -20.90 -23.41
CA ARG A 71 9.42 -20.11 -23.45
C ARG A 71 9.18 -19.35 -22.16
N LEU A 72 9.37 -19.99 -21.01
CA LEU A 72 9.27 -19.34 -19.69
C LEU A 72 10.29 -18.19 -19.55
N GLU A 73 11.50 -18.36 -20.08
CA GLU A 73 12.53 -17.32 -20.06
C GLU A 73 12.15 -16.11 -20.93
N ARG A 74 11.46 -16.32 -22.07
CA ARG A 74 10.91 -15.22 -22.89
C ARG A 74 9.84 -14.40 -22.15
N PHE A 75 9.14 -15.00 -21.19
CA PHE A 75 8.23 -14.29 -20.29
C PHE A 75 8.94 -13.64 -19.09
N GLY A 76 10.27 -13.69 -19.05
CA GLY A 76 11.10 -13.09 -17.99
C GLY A 76 11.36 -14.03 -16.80
N PHE A 77 10.94 -15.30 -16.85
CA PHE A 77 11.16 -16.24 -15.76
C PHE A 77 12.47 -17.00 -15.92
N LYS A 78 13.42 -16.76 -14.99
CA LYS A 78 14.71 -17.46 -14.94
C LYS A 78 14.73 -18.49 -13.80
N TYR A 79 14.32 -19.71 -14.11
CA TYR A 79 14.25 -20.78 -13.12
C TYR A 79 15.62 -21.45 -12.88
N GLY A 80 15.96 -21.64 -11.61
CA GLY A 80 17.10 -22.46 -11.20
C GLY A 80 16.84 -23.96 -11.34
N ARG A 81 17.90 -24.78 -11.20
CA ARG A 81 17.85 -26.24 -11.42
C ARG A 81 16.71 -26.93 -10.66
N ASN A 82 16.47 -26.57 -9.40
CA ASN A 82 15.45 -27.21 -8.56
C ASN A 82 14.01 -26.78 -8.89
N PHE A 83 13.84 -25.70 -9.67
CA PHE A 83 12.54 -25.24 -10.17
C PHE A 83 12.26 -25.72 -11.59
N LYS A 84 13.22 -26.41 -12.23
CA LYS A 84 13.02 -27.04 -13.53
C LYS A 84 12.52 -28.47 -13.38
N LEU A 85 11.27 -28.69 -12.98
CA LEU A 85 10.73 -30.05 -12.75
C LEU A 85 9.92 -30.61 -13.94
N LEU A 86 9.52 -29.76 -14.88
CA LEU A 86 8.82 -30.18 -16.10
C LEU A 86 9.80 -30.93 -17.03
N THR A 87 9.36 -32.05 -17.60
CA THR A 87 10.18 -32.87 -18.51
C THR A 87 9.66 -32.88 -19.93
N SER A 88 8.34 -32.81 -20.11
CA SER A 88 7.69 -32.62 -21.40
C SER A 88 6.25 -32.16 -21.20
N SER A 89 5.61 -31.69 -22.27
CA SER A 89 4.18 -31.41 -22.30
C SER A 89 3.56 -31.79 -23.63
N VAL A 90 2.28 -32.14 -23.61
CA VAL A 90 1.43 -32.26 -24.79
C VAL A 90 0.16 -31.47 -24.53
N GLY A 91 -0.26 -30.62 -25.46
CA GLY A 91 -1.41 -29.77 -25.22
C GLY A 91 -1.87 -28.91 -26.39
N THR A 92 -3.01 -28.27 -26.18
CA THR A 92 -3.59 -27.22 -27.01
C THR A 92 -3.46 -25.88 -26.28
N ASP A 93 -4.11 -24.83 -26.80
CA ASP A 93 -4.24 -23.54 -26.12
C ASP A 93 -5.31 -23.53 -25.02
N GLN A 94 -6.03 -24.63 -24.80
CA GLN A 94 -7.04 -24.73 -23.74
C GLN A 94 -6.65 -25.70 -22.63
N ILE A 95 -5.97 -26.79 -22.99
CA ILE A 95 -5.65 -27.87 -22.06
C ILE A 95 -4.31 -28.49 -22.42
N ALA A 96 -3.52 -28.82 -21.40
CA ALA A 96 -2.25 -29.52 -21.55
C ALA A 96 -2.01 -30.52 -20.41
N ILE A 97 -1.29 -31.59 -20.75
CA ILE A 97 -0.69 -32.53 -19.80
C ILE A 97 0.82 -32.31 -19.80
N LEU A 98 1.40 -32.16 -18.62
CA LEU A 98 2.84 -32.00 -18.44
C LEU A 98 3.39 -33.10 -17.54
N ASN A 99 4.52 -33.67 -17.92
CA ASN A 99 5.23 -34.65 -17.10
C ASN A 99 6.15 -33.94 -16.09
N VAL A 100 6.11 -34.39 -14.84
CA VAL A 100 6.89 -33.83 -13.73
C VAL A 100 7.78 -34.92 -13.15
N GLU A 101 9.07 -34.62 -12.98
CA GLU A 101 10.00 -35.48 -12.25
C GLU A 101 10.62 -34.74 -11.06
N ALA A 102 10.18 -35.11 -9.85
CA ALA A 102 10.70 -34.56 -8.61
C ALA A 102 12.06 -35.19 -8.25
N THR A 103 13.01 -34.36 -7.80
CA THR A 103 14.31 -34.87 -7.35
C THR A 103 14.21 -35.53 -5.97
N ARG A 104 15.21 -36.35 -5.62
CA ARG A 104 15.24 -37.00 -4.30
C ARG A 104 15.27 -35.99 -3.15
N GLU A 105 15.95 -34.87 -3.35
CA GLU A 105 16.07 -33.78 -2.39
C GLU A 105 14.71 -33.13 -2.13
N ILE A 106 13.97 -32.81 -3.20
CA ILE A 106 12.61 -32.25 -3.12
C ILE A 106 11.68 -33.22 -2.40
N LEU A 107 11.72 -34.51 -2.74
CA LEU A 107 10.90 -35.54 -2.08
C LEU A 107 11.27 -35.71 -0.60
N LYS A 108 12.57 -35.64 -0.25
CA LYS A 108 13.04 -35.71 1.13
C LYS A 108 12.52 -34.53 1.94
N GLN A 109 12.61 -33.31 1.40
CA GLN A 109 12.10 -32.09 2.03
C GLN A 109 10.56 -32.05 2.09
N SER A 110 9.88 -32.67 1.12
CA SER A 110 8.42 -32.81 1.10
C SER A 110 7.88 -33.67 2.26
N ARG A 111 8.72 -34.43 2.98
CA ARG A 111 8.26 -35.23 4.12
C ARG A 111 7.74 -34.34 5.26
N SER A 112 8.39 -33.20 5.49
CA SER A 112 8.02 -32.22 6.52
C SER A 112 7.09 -31.11 6.03
N LEU A 113 6.64 -31.17 4.77
CA LEU A 113 5.76 -30.18 4.16
C LEU A 113 4.50 -30.87 3.64
N SER A 114 3.39 -30.14 3.51
CA SER A 114 2.23 -30.66 2.77
C SER A 114 2.58 -30.79 1.29
N LEU A 115 3.16 -29.73 0.72
CA LEU A 115 3.66 -29.70 -0.65
C LEU A 115 4.92 -28.82 -0.71
N HIS A 116 5.92 -29.24 -1.49
CA HIS A 116 7.16 -28.49 -1.63
C HIS A 116 6.97 -27.23 -2.49
N PRO A 117 7.55 -26.06 -2.15
CA PRO A 117 7.40 -24.84 -2.95
C PRO A 117 7.76 -25.00 -4.43
N CYS A 118 8.83 -25.75 -4.75
CA CYS A 118 9.16 -26.06 -6.15
C CYS A 118 8.07 -26.83 -6.90
N LEU A 119 7.29 -27.69 -6.23
CA LEU A 119 6.17 -28.40 -6.85
C LEU A 119 4.98 -27.45 -7.06
N THR A 120 4.67 -26.61 -6.07
CA THR A 120 3.64 -25.56 -6.20
C THR A 120 3.98 -24.60 -7.35
N ASP A 121 5.24 -24.16 -7.43
CA ASP A 121 5.69 -23.29 -8.51
C ASP A 121 5.68 -24.01 -9.86
N THR A 122 6.01 -25.31 -9.92
CA THR A 122 5.87 -26.13 -11.13
C THR A 122 4.40 -26.23 -11.60
N MET A 123 3.45 -26.34 -10.67
CA MET A 123 2.02 -26.25 -10.99
C MET A 123 1.69 -24.90 -11.61
N ILE A 124 2.15 -23.79 -11.02
CA ILE A 124 1.92 -22.44 -11.57
C ILE A 124 2.59 -22.27 -12.95
N GLN A 125 3.84 -22.71 -13.12
CA GLN A 125 4.57 -22.70 -14.39
C GLN A 125 3.78 -23.38 -15.51
N SER A 126 3.06 -24.46 -15.19
CA SER A 126 2.29 -25.22 -16.19
C SER A 126 1.24 -24.38 -16.91
N SER A 127 0.69 -23.35 -16.28
CA SER A 127 -0.29 -22.43 -16.91
C SER A 127 0.26 -21.78 -18.18
N MET A 128 1.57 -21.55 -18.26
CA MET A 128 2.22 -20.95 -19.42
C MET A 128 2.23 -21.89 -20.64
N SER A 129 2.00 -23.19 -20.46
CA SER A 129 1.96 -24.16 -21.56
C SER A 129 0.70 -24.04 -22.42
N VAL A 130 -0.41 -23.57 -21.84
CA VAL A 130 -1.70 -23.38 -22.53
C VAL A 130 -1.93 -21.93 -22.97
N MET A 131 -0.95 -21.04 -22.82
CA MET A 131 -1.06 -19.68 -23.36
C MET A 131 -0.77 -19.68 -24.87
N VAL A 132 -1.36 -18.78 -25.65
CA VAL A 132 -1.38 -18.87 -27.13
C VAL A 132 -0.06 -18.37 -27.73
N GLU A 133 0.48 -19.06 -28.75
CA GLU A 133 1.69 -18.62 -29.47
C GLU A 133 1.55 -17.30 -30.22
N GLN A 134 0.33 -16.92 -30.63
CA GLN A 134 0.06 -15.60 -31.20
C GLN A 134 0.48 -14.47 -30.25
N GLU A 135 0.51 -14.70 -28.94
CA GLU A 135 1.01 -13.74 -27.93
C GLU A 135 2.53 -13.59 -27.93
N LEU A 136 3.27 -14.55 -28.52
CA LEU A 136 4.73 -14.54 -28.68
C LEU A 136 5.18 -13.98 -30.04
N ASN A 137 4.33 -14.09 -31.07
CA ASN A 137 4.69 -13.76 -32.45
C ASN A 137 4.27 -12.35 -32.90
N THR A 138 3.51 -11.60 -32.12
CA THR A 138 3.09 -10.22 -32.45
C THR A 138 4.18 -9.16 -32.23
N THR A 139 5.34 -9.53 -31.71
CA THR A 139 6.39 -8.57 -31.34
C THR A 139 7.65 -8.79 -32.15
N THR A 140 7.70 -8.16 -33.32
CA THR A 140 8.95 -7.75 -33.95
C THR A 140 9.70 -6.79 -33.01
N GLY A 141 10.41 -7.34 -32.04
CA GLY A 141 11.36 -6.62 -31.19
C GLY A 141 10.89 -6.28 -29.77
N ARG A 142 11.53 -6.93 -28.80
CA ARG A 142 11.90 -6.39 -27.46
C ARG A 142 10.84 -6.04 -26.42
N ASN A 143 9.55 -6.23 -26.63
CA ASN A 143 8.61 -6.04 -25.52
C ASN A 143 8.49 -7.32 -24.70
N ASN A 144 9.03 -7.29 -23.47
CA ASN A 144 8.86 -8.36 -22.48
C ASN A 144 7.40 -8.40 -22.05
N VAL A 145 6.64 -9.37 -22.55
CA VAL A 145 5.31 -9.68 -22.02
C VAL A 145 5.49 -10.18 -20.59
N SER A 146 5.00 -9.41 -19.62
CA SER A 146 5.06 -9.77 -18.20
C SER A 146 3.76 -10.42 -17.78
N PHE A 147 3.88 -11.64 -17.26
CA PHE A 147 2.81 -12.35 -16.56
C PHE A 147 3.04 -12.28 -15.06
N LEU A 148 1.99 -11.95 -14.31
CA LEU A 148 2.05 -11.85 -12.87
C LEU A 148 1.01 -12.78 -12.22
N PRO A 149 1.44 -13.78 -11.43
CA PRO A 149 0.55 -14.50 -10.52
C PRO A 149 -0.11 -13.50 -9.56
N VAL A 150 -1.44 -13.44 -9.55
CA VAL A 150 -2.16 -12.44 -8.72
C VAL A 150 -2.98 -13.10 -7.63
N ALA A 151 -3.64 -14.21 -7.94
CA ALA A 151 -4.48 -14.88 -6.98
C ALA A 151 -4.52 -16.39 -7.22
N ILE A 152 -4.69 -17.12 -6.13
CA ILE A 152 -5.17 -18.49 -6.12
C ILE A 152 -6.45 -18.49 -5.30
N ASN A 153 -7.50 -19.16 -5.80
CA ASN A 153 -8.71 -19.34 -5.00
C ASN A 153 -8.42 -20.27 -3.79
N SER A 154 -7.81 -21.43 -4.06
CA SER A 154 -7.35 -22.36 -3.04
C SER A 154 -6.19 -23.20 -3.58
N LEU A 155 -5.34 -23.69 -2.68
CA LEU A 155 -4.42 -24.80 -2.94
C LEU A 155 -4.83 -25.95 -2.02
N GLN A 156 -5.30 -27.05 -2.62
CA GLN A 156 -5.72 -28.23 -1.89
C GLN A 156 -4.68 -29.32 -2.08
N VAL A 157 -4.22 -29.93 -0.98
CA VAL A 157 -3.21 -30.99 -1.00
C VAL A 157 -3.83 -32.24 -0.42
N HIS A 158 -3.99 -33.24 -1.27
CA HIS A 158 -4.73 -34.47 -0.98
C HIS A 158 -3.79 -35.62 -0.61
N LYS A 159 -2.65 -35.74 -1.32
CA LYS A 159 -1.67 -36.82 -1.11
C LYS A 159 -0.24 -36.27 -1.06
N LYS A 160 0.68 -37.10 -0.57
CA LYS A 160 2.12 -36.79 -0.62
C LYS A 160 2.64 -36.91 -2.06
N PRO A 161 3.55 -36.01 -2.49
CA PRO A 161 4.10 -36.07 -3.84
C PRO A 161 4.98 -37.31 -4.02
N VAL A 162 4.98 -37.83 -5.24
CA VAL A 162 5.79 -38.98 -5.67
C VAL A 162 6.80 -38.55 -6.73
N LYS A 163 7.74 -39.44 -7.09
CA LYS A 163 8.83 -39.10 -8.02
C LYS A 163 8.33 -38.67 -9.40
N ARG A 164 7.34 -39.39 -9.95
CA ARG A 164 6.79 -39.15 -11.28
C ARG A 164 5.32 -38.78 -11.15
N MET A 165 4.97 -37.62 -11.67
CA MET A 165 3.63 -37.06 -11.60
C MET A 165 3.29 -36.44 -12.95
N LYS A 166 2.02 -36.13 -13.14
CA LYS A 166 1.53 -35.33 -14.27
C LYS A 166 0.80 -34.11 -13.75
N ILE A 167 0.91 -33.01 -14.48
CA ILE A 167 0.08 -31.83 -14.28
C ILE A 167 -0.91 -31.75 -15.43
N ILE A 168 -2.19 -31.66 -15.10
CA ILE A 168 -3.26 -31.30 -16.02
C ILE A 168 -3.57 -29.83 -15.78
N VAL A 169 -3.43 -29.01 -16.81
CA VAL A 169 -3.76 -27.59 -16.74
C VAL A 169 -4.80 -27.25 -17.80
N GLN A 170 -5.84 -26.53 -17.39
CA GLN A 170 -6.93 -26.12 -18.23
C GLN A 170 -7.19 -24.63 -18.06
N ARG A 171 -7.25 -23.89 -19.16
CA ARG A 171 -7.74 -22.51 -19.17
C ARG A 171 -9.26 -22.53 -19.02
N ILE A 172 -9.76 -21.90 -17.96
CA ILE A 172 -11.21 -21.84 -17.67
C ILE A 172 -11.84 -20.70 -18.44
N ASN A 173 -11.26 -19.50 -18.35
CA ASN A 173 -11.74 -18.31 -19.03
C ASN A 173 -10.61 -17.28 -19.21
N THR A 174 -10.94 -16.21 -19.94
CA THR A 174 -10.09 -15.02 -20.06
C THR A 174 -10.98 -13.79 -19.98
N THR A 175 -10.65 -12.89 -19.08
CA THR A 175 -11.37 -11.63 -18.86
C THR A 175 -10.51 -10.49 -19.38
N LEU A 176 -11.05 -9.71 -20.32
CA LEU A 176 -10.38 -8.53 -20.84
C LEU A 176 -10.75 -7.33 -19.98
N LEU A 177 -9.78 -6.83 -19.21
CA LEU A 177 -9.91 -5.57 -18.48
C LEU A 177 -9.28 -4.43 -19.32
N GLU A 178 -9.51 -3.18 -18.92
CA GLU A 178 -8.99 -2.01 -19.63
C GLU A 178 -7.46 -2.08 -19.82
N THR A 179 -6.76 -2.48 -18.76
CA THR A 179 -5.29 -2.40 -18.70
C THR A 179 -4.58 -3.76 -18.70
N VAL A 180 -5.33 -4.84 -18.46
CA VAL A 180 -4.78 -6.19 -18.33
C VAL A 180 -5.70 -7.23 -18.97
N GLU A 181 -5.12 -8.36 -19.37
CA GLU A 181 -5.86 -9.58 -19.67
C GLU A 181 -5.69 -10.51 -18.49
N GLN A 182 -6.81 -10.95 -17.93
CA GLN A 182 -6.84 -11.84 -16.78
C GLN A 182 -7.15 -13.24 -17.28
N HIS A 183 -6.26 -14.19 -17.00
CA HIS A 183 -6.48 -15.59 -17.36
C HIS A 183 -6.68 -16.42 -16.10
N HIS A 184 -7.66 -17.32 -16.16
CA HIS A 184 -7.94 -18.25 -15.07
C HIS A 184 -7.68 -19.69 -15.49
N PHE A 185 -7.07 -20.43 -14.60
CA PHE A 185 -6.67 -21.82 -14.84
C PHE A 185 -7.15 -22.73 -13.73
N ARG A 186 -7.55 -23.95 -14.11
CA ARG A 186 -7.59 -25.11 -13.23
C ARG A 186 -6.27 -25.86 -13.41
N ILE A 187 -5.58 -26.14 -12.31
CA ILE A 187 -4.31 -26.89 -12.35
C ILE A 187 -4.42 -28.06 -11.40
N ILE A 188 -4.14 -29.27 -11.87
CA ILE A 188 -4.21 -30.49 -11.08
C ILE A 188 -2.88 -31.23 -11.19
N LEU A 189 -2.27 -31.54 -10.06
CA LEU A 189 -1.12 -32.43 -9.94
C LEU A 189 -1.64 -33.82 -9.57
N ALA A 190 -1.40 -34.81 -10.42
CA ALA A 190 -1.77 -36.20 -10.21
C ALA A 190 -0.55 -37.12 -10.27
N ASN A 191 -0.62 -38.28 -9.64
CA ASN A 191 0.38 -39.33 -9.88
C ASN A 191 0.12 -40.02 -11.23
N THR A 192 0.97 -40.98 -11.61
CA THR A 192 0.82 -41.70 -12.89
C THR A 192 -0.41 -42.59 -12.96
N SER A 193 -1.09 -42.84 -11.84
CA SER A 193 -2.30 -43.66 -11.75
C SER A 193 -3.59 -42.83 -11.75
N GLY A 194 -3.49 -41.51 -11.97
CA GLY A 194 -4.65 -40.60 -11.98
C GLY A 194 -5.07 -40.09 -10.60
N GLU A 195 -4.41 -40.49 -9.52
CA GLU A 195 -4.77 -40.03 -8.18
C GLU A 195 -4.31 -38.60 -7.98
N ILE A 196 -5.21 -37.74 -7.52
CA ILE A 196 -4.93 -36.32 -7.30
C ILE A 196 -4.00 -36.18 -6.08
N VAL A 197 -2.86 -35.50 -6.29
CA VAL A 197 -1.89 -35.13 -5.26
C VAL A 197 -2.22 -33.73 -4.72
N ALA A 198 -2.46 -32.78 -5.61
CA ALA A 198 -2.85 -31.41 -5.26
C ALA A 198 -3.61 -30.73 -6.40
N GLU A 199 -4.41 -29.71 -6.10
CA GLU A 199 -5.10 -28.93 -7.12
C GLU A 199 -5.24 -27.44 -6.77
N ILE A 200 -5.35 -26.63 -7.82
CA ILE A 200 -5.59 -25.20 -7.79
C ILE A 200 -6.79 -24.96 -8.73
N PRO A 201 -8.04 -24.91 -8.20
CA PRO A 201 -9.25 -24.86 -9.03
C PRO A 201 -9.46 -23.53 -9.76
N ASN A 202 -8.79 -22.46 -9.34
CA ASN A 202 -8.83 -21.15 -10.00
C ASN A 202 -7.57 -20.35 -9.69
N TYR A 203 -6.51 -20.62 -10.44
CA TYR A 203 -5.30 -19.80 -10.48
C TYR A 203 -5.51 -18.62 -11.43
N THR A 204 -5.20 -17.42 -10.99
CA THR A 204 -5.34 -16.18 -11.76
C THR A 204 -3.98 -15.56 -12.04
N THR A 205 -3.72 -15.25 -13.31
CA THR A 205 -2.57 -14.45 -13.75
C THR A 205 -3.03 -13.25 -14.57
N TYR A 206 -2.26 -12.17 -14.51
CA TYR A 206 -2.46 -11.00 -15.37
C TYR A 206 -1.39 -10.90 -16.43
N ARG A 207 -1.80 -10.56 -17.64
CA ARG A 207 -0.97 -10.03 -18.71
C ARG A 207 -1.17 -8.53 -18.78
N LYS A 208 -0.09 -7.75 -18.69
CA LYS A 208 -0.20 -6.31 -18.91
C LYS A 208 -0.37 -6.00 -20.40
N LYS A 209 -1.38 -5.22 -20.78
CA LYS A 209 -1.52 -4.72 -22.15
C LYS A 209 -0.45 -3.66 -22.41
N GLU A 210 0.23 -3.72 -23.56
CA GLU A 210 1.34 -2.82 -23.90
C GLU A 210 0.95 -1.33 -23.93
N SER A 211 -0.33 -1.02 -24.17
CA SER A 211 -0.87 0.35 -24.22
C SER A 211 -1.39 0.88 -22.89
N ALA A 212 -1.35 0.07 -21.83
CA ALA A 212 -1.90 0.42 -20.53
C ALA A 212 -0.80 0.90 -19.57
N SER A 213 -0.23 2.06 -19.85
CA SER A 213 0.15 2.92 -18.74
C SER A 213 -1.15 3.34 -18.08
N ALA A 214 -1.32 3.09 -16.78
CA ALA A 214 -2.14 4.01 -16.01
C ALA A 214 -1.62 5.40 -16.37
N PRO A 215 -2.45 6.36 -16.81
CA PRO A 215 -1.96 7.64 -17.28
C PRO A 215 -0.98 8.13 -16.22
N CYS A 216 0.31 8.22 -16.56
CA CYS A 216 1.32 8.77 -15.66
C CYS A 216 0.89 10.17 -15.21
N GLU A 217 0.05 10.81 -16.02
CA GLU A 217 -0.69 12.04 -15.81
C GLU A 217 -1.63 12.06 -14.59
N LEU A 218 -2.09 10.91 -14.08
CA LEU A 218 -2.98 10.84 -12.89
C LEU A 218 -2.23 10.54 -11.58
N ARG A 219 -0.93 10.26 -11.64
CA ARG A 219 -0.12 10.06 -10.44
C ARG A 219 0.49 11.38 -10.02
N TYR A 220 0.10 11.85 -8.84
CA TYR A 220 0.77 12.95 -8.19
C TYR A 220 1.39 12.47 -6.88
N LYS A 221 2.53 13.06 -6.55
CA LYS A 221 3.17 12.94 -5.25
C LYS A 221 3.51 14.34 -4.78
N MET A 222 3.34 14.60 -3.49
CA MET A 222 3.81 15.83 -2.88
C MET A 222 5.33 15.77 -2.74
N GLU A 223 6.03 16.73 -3.33
CA GLU A 223 7.48 16.88 -3.20
C GLU A 223 7.80 18.14 -2.41
N TRP A 224 8.60 17.98 -1.37
CA TRP A 224 9.08 19.10 -0.56
C TRP A 224 10.32 19.69 -1.20
N GLN A 225 10.30 20.99 -1.45
CA GLN A 225 11.45 21.73 -1.96
C GLN A 225 12.07 22.56 -0.84
N SER A 226 13.40 22.54 -0.75
CA SER A 226 14.10 23.42 0.17
C SER A 226 13.93 24.86 -0.31
N SER A 227 13.16 25.64 0.45
CA SER A 227 13.15 27.09 0.29
C SER A 227 14.20 27.67 1.22
N GLY A 228 15.28 28.21 0.66
CA GLY A 228 16.24 28.97 1.45
C GLY A 228 15.52 30.13 2.14
N LEU A 229 15.46 30.11 3.46
CA LEU A 229 15.13 31.29 4.25
C LEU A 229 16.33 32.24 4.14
N HIS A 230 16.50 32.89 2.98
CA HIS A 230 17.58 33.87 2.80
C HIS A 230 17.47 34.92 3.89
N ASP A 231 18.61 35.15 4.55
CA ASP A 231 18.85 35.97 5.74
C ASP A 231 17.90 37.18 5.77
N ALA A 232 16.76 36.99 6.42
CA ALA A 232 15.86 38.08 6.68
C ALA A 232 16.54 38.90 7.77
N VAL A 233 16.86 40.16 7.47
CA VAL A 233 17.19 41.13 8.51
C VAL A 233 15.98 41.16 9.44
N ILE A 234 16.13 40.65 10.65
CA ILE A 234 15.11 40.72 11.69
C ILE A 234 14.90 42.22 11.93
N VAL A 235 13.82 42.78 11.35
CA VAL A 235 13.46 44.17 11.61
C VAL A 235 12.85 44.17 13.01
N HIS A 236 13.67 44.47 14.02
CA HIS A 236 13.28 44.58 15.43
C HIS A 236 12.30 45.75 15.73
N ASN A 237 11.53 46.20 14.74
CA ASN A 237 10.44 47.13 15.02
C ASN A 237 9.36 46.37 15.77
N LYS A 238 9.23 46.65 17.06
CA LYS A 238 8.20 46.10 17.94
C LYS A 238 6.81 46.29 17.31
N THR A 239 6.30 45.26 16.67
CA THR A 239 4.91 45.18 16.21
C THR A 239 4.04 44.56 17.30
N GLU A 240 4.14 45.10 18.53
CA GLU A 240 3.34 44.61 19.67
C GLU A 240 1.84 44.67 19.28
N GLY A 241 1.15 43.52 19.37
CA GLY A 241 -0.28 43.40 19.12
C GLY A 241 -0.73 43.07 17.69
N LYS A 242 0.17 43.09 16.69
CA LYS A 242 -0.21 42.78 15.28
C LYS A 242 -0.32 41.30 14.96
N TYR A 243 0.26 40.46 15.81
CA TYR A 243 0.32 39.01 15.62
C TYR A 243 -0.16 38.31 16.88
N MET A 244 -1.10 37.39 16.71
CA MET A 244 -1.69 36.63 17.80
C MET A 244 -1.33 35.16 17.67
N PHE A 245 -1.04 34.49 18.78
CA PHE A 245 -0.73 33.07 18.83
C PHE A 245 -1.73 32.36 19.74
N PHE A 246 -2.60 31.55 19.14
CA PHE A 246 -3.54 30.69 19.85
C PHE A 246 -2.91 29.31 20.00
N GLY A 247 -2.72 28.84 21.22
CA GLY A 247 -2.11 27.54 21.49
C GLY A 247 -2.98 26.69 22.40
N GLN A 248 -3.09 25.40 22.06
CA GLN A 248 -3.67 24.39 22.93
C GLN A 248 -2.54 23.59 23.62
N ASP A 249 -2.62 23.39 24.93
CA ASP A 249 -1.69 22.56 25.72
C ASP A 249 -0.20 22.91 25.54
N VAL A 250 0.11 24.20 25.38
CA VAL A 250 1.49 24.70 25.27
C VAL A 250 2.09 24.83 26.67
N ASP A 251 3.35 24.42 26.86
CA ASP A 251 4.01 24.58 28.15
C ASP A 251 4.44 26.05 28.40
N GLU A 252 4.52 26.46 29.67
CA GLU A 252 4.85 27.83 30.07
C GLU A 252 6.18 28.35 29.49
N LYS A 253 7.18 27.50 29.30
CA LYS A 253 8.47 27.94 28.72
C LYS A 253 8.29 28.29 27.25
N THR A 254 7.51 27.50 26.52
CA THR A 254 7.16 27.79 25.13
C THR A 254 6.30 29.06 25.03
N LYS A 255 5.33 29.27 25.93
CA LYS A 255 4.53 30.52 25.99
C LYS A 255 5.41 31.76 26.18
N GLN A 256 6.30 31.74 27.18
CA GLN A 256 7.24 32.84 27.42
C GLN A 256 8.12 33.11 26.19
N LYS A 257 8.58 32.05 25.52
CA LYS A 257 9.39 32.19 24.31
C LYS A 257 8.60 32.81 23.15
N ILE A 258 7.32 32.48 22.99
CA ILE A 258 6.42 33.10 22.00
C ILE A 258 6.31 34.61 22.26
N GLU A 259 6.04 34.99 23.51
CA GLU A 259 5.88 36.40 23.91
C GLU A 259 7.19 37.20 23.78
N MET A 260 8.34 36.60 24.10
CA MET A 260 9.66 37.20 23.88
C MET A 260 9.92 37.57 22.42
N HIS A 261 9.27 36.91 21.46
CA HIS A 261 9.35 37.21 20.03
C HIS A 261 8.24 38.17 19.55
N GLY A 262 7.51 38.79 20.47
CA GLY A 262 6.53 39.85 20.17
C GLY A 262 5.15 39.36 19.73
N LEU A 263 4.86 38.08 19.88
CA LEU A 263 3.53 37.51 19.65
C LEU A 263 2.69 37.58 20.92
N LYS A 264 1.41 37.97 20.82
CA LYS A 264 0.47 37.87 21.95
C LYS A 264 -0.04 36.43 22.06
N TYR A 265 0.32 35.72 23.11
CA TYR A 265 -0.17 34.36 23.36
C TYR A 265 -1.59 34.36 23.94
N ILE A 266 -2.42 33.41 23.50
CA ILE A 266 -3.77 33.13 24.02
C ILE A 266 -3.89 31.62 24.18
N ASP A 267 -4.28 31.20 25.38
CA ASP A 267 -4.60 29.79 25.66
C ASP A 267 -5.98 29.45 25.14
N ILE A 268 -6.11 28.26 24.55
CA ILE A 268 -7.38 27.74 24.07
C ILE A 268 -7.58 26.31 24.56
N ASP A 269 -8.58 26.13 25.43
CA ASP A 269 -8.92 24.82 25.99
C ASP A 269 -10.20 24.25 25.36
N SER A 270 -11.15 25.12 25.00
CA SER A 270 -12.45 24.73 24.44
C SER A 270 -12.91 25.65 23.31
N ILE A 271 -13.84 25.17 22.49
CA ILE A 271 -14.38 25.95 21.37
C ILE A 271 -15.07 27.24 21.85
N SER A 272 -15.67 27.19 23.04
CA SER A 272 -16.27 28.36 23.69
C SER A 272 -15.21 29.41 24.02
N ASP A 273 -14.01 29.00 24.43
CA ASP A 273 -12.91 29.94 24.71
C ASP A 273 -12.45 30.62 23.43
N VAL A 274 -12.34 29.88 22.34
CA VAL A 274 -12.06 30.45 21.01
C VAL A 274 -13.10 31.50 20.66
N GLN A 275 -14.39 31.16 20.73
CA GLN A 275 -15.46 32.11 20.42
C GLN A 275 -15.43 33.36 21.31
N ASN A 276 -15.22 33.20 22.62
CA ASN A 276 -15.12 34.30 23.56
C ASN A 276 -13.92 35.21 23.24
N HIS A 277 -12.76 34.62 22.97
CA HIS A 277 -11.57 35.38 22.61
C HIS A 277 -11.74 36.10 21.27
N LEU A 278 -12.30 35.43 20.25
CA LEU A 278 -12.56 36.05 18.94
C LEU A 278 -13.59 37.19 19.03
N GLN A 279 -14.63 37.06 19.84
CA GLN A 279 -15.61 38.14 20.07
C GLN A 279 -15.02 39.36 20.77
N GLN A 280 -14.02 39.15 21.64
CA GLN A 280 -13.30 40.24 22.31
C GLN A 280 -12.31 40.96 21.39
N LEU A 281 -11.94 40.36 20.27
CA LEU A 281 -11.16 41.01 19.22
C LEU A 281 -12.07 41.90 18.36
N GLN A 282 -12.56 43.00 18.95
CA GLN A 282 -13.25 44.03 18.17
C GLN A 282 -12.21 44.92 17.48
N SER A 283 -12.16 44.82 16.14
CA SER A 283 -11.37 45.69 15.24
C SER A 283 -9.92 45.94 15.68
N SER A 284 -9.24 44.90 16.18
CA SER A 284 -7.80 45.01 16.44
C SER A 284 -7.04 45.11 15.12
N ASP A 285 -5.94 45.88 15.10
CA ASP A 285 -4.95 45.94 14.00
C ASP A 285 -4.17 44.60 13.87
N THR A 286 -4.88 43.47 13.96
CA THR A 286 -4.34 42.13 13.87
C THR A 286 -4.11 41.80 12.40
N ASN A 287 -2.85 41.77 12.01
CA ASN A 287 -2.47 41.42 10.65
C ASN A 287 -2.50 39.91 10.42
N ALA A 288 -2.19 39.13 11.46
CA ALA A 288 -2.12 37.68 11.35
C ALA A 288 -2.40 36.94 12.65
N MET A 289 -2.95 35.73 12.50
CA MET A 289 -3.22 34.79 13.58
C MET A 289 -2.47 33.49 13.32
N LEU A 290 -1.71 33.04 14.31
CA LEU A 290 -1.08 31.73 14.33
C LEU A 290 -1.93 30.85 15.25
N VAL A 291 -2.40 29.72 14.72
CA VAL A 291 -3.19 28.75 15.49
C VAL A 291 -2.37 27.46 15.57
N TYR A 292 -2.03 27.07 16.79
CA TYR A 292 -1.25 25.89 17.08
C TYR A 292 -2.11 24.83 17.74
N LEU A 293 -2.34 23.73 17.01
CA LEU A 293 -3.14 22.60 17.48
C LEU A 293 -2.22 21.48 17.96
N LYS A 294 -2.04 21.39 19.28
CA LYS A 294 -1.27 20.30 19.86
C LYS A 294 -2.12 19.03 19.93
N THR A 295 -2.14 18.30 18.84
CA THR A 295 -2.83 17.02 18.76
C THR A 295 -1.95 15.90 19.30
N GLY A 296 -1.79 15.87 20.63
CA GLY A 296 -1.37 14.69 21.42
C GLY A 296 -0.41 13.69 20.77
N ALA A 297 0.63 14.15 20.06
CA ALA A 297 1.50 13.30 19.23
C ALA A 297 2.22 12.18 20.02
N PHE A 298 2.14 12.23 21.35
CA PHE A 298 2.67 11.23 22.28
C PHE A 298 1.78 9.98 22.42
N LEU A 299 0.53 9.98 21.96
CA LEU A 299 -0.46 9.00 22.42
C LEU A 299 -0.63 7.74 21.53
N LEU A 300 -0.06 7.71 20.32
CA LEU A 300 -0.19 6.52 19.44
C LEU A 300 0.86 5.43 19.69
N HIS A 301 1.98 5.78 20.31
CA HIS A 301 2.97 4.79 20.73
C HIS A 301 2.64 4.18 22.09
N ASP A 302 1.77 4.83 22.87
CA ASP A 302 1.24 4.29 24.12
C ASP A 302 0.01 3.42 23.83
N ILE A 303 0.13 2.18 24.28
CA ILE A 303 -0.76 1.05 24.01
C ILE A 303 -2.19 1.40 24.47
N GLY A 304 -3.14 1.57 23.53
CA GLY A 304 -4.58 1.51 23.87
C GLY A 304 -5.52 2.56 23.26
N PHE A 305 -5.09 3.42 22.34
CA PHE A 305 -6.02 4.39 21.75
C PHE A 305 -7.04 3.71 20.82
N ASP A 306 -8.34 3.92 21.11
CA ASP A 306 -9.41 3.50 20.22
C ASP A 306 -9.57 4.49 19.05
N VAL A 307 -9.98 3.97 17.89
CA VAL A 307 -10.17 4.77 16.66
C VAL A 307 -11.21 5.88 16.86
N LYS A 308 -12.18 5.67 17.75
CA LYS A 308 -13.27 6.61 18.02
C LYS A 308 -12.72 7.88 18.66
N SER A 309 -11.87 7.75 19.66
CA SER A 309 -11.22 8.86 20.36
C SER A 309 -10.36 9.70 19.41
N CYS A 310 -9.67 9.06 18.45
CA CYS A 310 -8.95 9.82 17.42
C CYS A 310 -9.89 10.62 16.52
N LEU A 311 -11.03 10.05 16.12
CA LEU A 311 -12.02 10.75 15.30
C LEU A 311 -12.66 11.92 16.04
N ASP A 312 -13.00 11.74 17.32
CA ASP A 312 -13.56 12.81 18.15
C ASP A 312 -12.57 13.98 18.24
N ILE A 313 -11.27 13.71 18.46
CA ILE A 313 -10.23 14.74 18.46
C ILE A 313 -10.11 15.42 17.08
N VAL A 314 -10.17 14.67 15.97
CA VAL A 314 -10.15 15.27 14.62
C VAL A 314 -11.34 16.21 14.43
N ILE A 315 -12.54 15.79 14.83
CA ILE A 315 -13.76 16.60 14.73
C ILE A 315 -13.61 17.89 15.53
N ASP A 316 -13.17 17.79 16.78
CA ASP A 316 -12.97 18.96 17.65
C ASP A 316 -11.98 19.94 17.02
N ASN A 317 -10.83 19.45 16.52
CA ASN A 317 -9.85 20.29 15.84
C ASN A 317 -10.39 20.95 14.57
N CYS A 318 -11.18 20.23 13.77
CA CYS A 318 -11.82 20.83 12.59
C CYS A 318 -12.83 21.92 12.99
N LEU A 319 -13.59 21.73 14.07
CA LEU A 319 -14.50 22.74 14.60
C LEU A 319 -13.76 23.97 15.12
N PHE A 320 -12.67 23.77 15.88
CA PHE A 320 -11.78 24.85 16.32
C PHE A 320 -11.28 25.68 15.13
N VAL A 321 -10.71 25.02 14.12
CA VAL A 321 -10.19 25.69 12.93
C VAL A 321 -11.30 26.42 12.19
N THR A 322 -12.52 25.86 12.12
CA THR A 322 -13.66 26.50 11.46
C THR A 322 -13.97 27.88 12.05
N GLU A 323 -13.90 28.04 13.38
CA GLU A 323 -14.17 29.34 14.01
C GLU A 323 -13.07 30.37 13.69
N PHE A 324 -11.80 29.96 13.67
CA PHE A 324 -10.70 30.83 13.22
C PHE A 324 -10.83 31.20 11.76
N ILE A 325 -11.24 30.26 10.90
CA ILE A 325 -11.44 30.50 9.47
C ILE A 325 -12.51 31.56 9.26
N LYS A 326 -13.70 31.40 9.87
CA LYS A 326 -14.79 32.38 9.78
C LYS A 326 -14.33 33.76 10.20
N TYR A 327 -13.69 33.87 11.37
CA TYR A 327 -13.22 35.15 11.86
C TYR A 327 -12.17 35.79 10.94
N CYS A 328 -11.20 35.01 10.46
CA CYS A 328 -10.15 35.50 9.58
C CYS A 328 -10.69 35.93 8.22
N ASP A 329 -11.70 35.22 7.70
CA ASP A 329 -12.38 35.58 6.44
C ASP A 329 -13.17 36.89 6.61
N ASP A 330 -13.99 36.99 7.65
CA ASP A 330 -14.82 38.17 7.95
C ASP A 330 -13.98 39.44 8.20
N ASN A 331 -12.77 39.29 8.73
CA ASN A 331 -11.89 40.41 9.11
C ASN A 331 -10.64 40.55 8.24
N HIS A 332 -10.52 39.77 7.15
CA HIS A 332 -9.35 39.76 6.26
C HIS A 332 -8.01 39.57 6.97
N VAL A 333 -7.97 38.71 7.99
CA VAL A 333 -6.77 38.39 8.75
C VAL A 333 -6.06 37.17 8.13
N GLN A 334 -4.74 37.23 7.99
CA GLN A 334 -3.97 36.07 7.54
C GLN A 334 -3.97 34.98 8.62
N LEU A 335 -4.43 33.78 8.25
CA LEU A 335 -4.36 32.61 9.12
C LEU A 335 -3.11 31.78 8.83
N TYR A 336 -2.37 31.43 9.88
CA TYR A 336 -1.29 30.44 9.85
C TYR A 336 -1.68 29.27 10.75
N LEU A 337 -1.99 28.11 10.15
CA LEU A 337 -2.28 26.90 10.91
C LEU A 337 -0.99 26.11 11.11
N VAL A 338 -0.55 26.02 12.35
CA VAL A 338 0.71 25.39 12.76
C VAL A 338 0.41 24.02 13.36
N THR A 339 1.00 22.98 12.79
CA THR A 339 0.85 21.58 13.24
C THR A 339 2.21 20.94 13.46
N GLU A 340 2.29 19.89 14.28
CA GLU A 340 3.55 19.23 14.62
C GLU A 340 3.61 17.80 14.05
N ASN A 341 4.71 17.48 13.35
CA ASN A 341 4.99 16.13 12.82
C ASN A 341 3.86 15.57 11.92
N THR A 342 3.20 16.41 11.15
CA THR A 342 2.00 16.07 10.34
C THR A 342 2.35 15.51 8.98
N GLN A 343 3.44 16.00 8.38
CA GLN A 343 3.84 15.64 7.03
C GLN A 343 5.15 14.87 7.04
N LEU A 344 5.22 13.79 6.26
CA LEU A 344 6.44 13.03 6.10
C LEU A 344 7.39 13.77 5.14
N VAL A 345 8.54 14.18 5.66
CA VAL A 345 9.65 14.73 4.87
C VAL A 345 10.76 13.67 4.85
N GLU A 346 11.11 13.17 3.66
CA GLU A 346 11.93 11.97 3.44
C GLU A 346 13.33 12.00 4.09
N SER A 347 13.80 13.16 4.52
CA SER A 347 15.16 13.36 5.04
C SER A 347 15.34 13.13 6.54
N LEU A 348 14.30 12.79 7.30
CA LEU A 348 14.39 12.68 8.78
C LEU A 348 14.31 11.23 9.26
N SER A 349 15.38 10.78 9.92
CA SER A 349 15.65 9.38 10.28
C SER A 349 14.87 8.83 11.50
N ALA A 350 13.99 9.63 12.10
CA ALA A 350 13.15 9.21 13.24
C ALA A 350 11.73 9.74 13.01
N ILE A 351 10.90 8.92 12.37
CA ILE A 351 9.57 9.33 11.92
C ILE A 351 8.61 9.36 13.12
N LYS A 352 8.30 10.56 13.61
CA LYS A 352 7.05 10.82 14.32
C LYS A 352 6.03 11.29 13.29
N PHE A 353 4.84 10.69 13.28
CA PHE A 353 3.76 11.07 12.38
C PHE A 353 2.48 11.28 13.17
N ASN A 354 1.84 12.43 12.96
CA ASN A 354 0.61 12.83 13.62
C ASN A 354 -0.58 12.71 12.65
N PRO A 355 -1.32 11.58 12.63
CA PRO A 355 -2.44 11.37 11.72
C PRO A 355 -3.62 12.30 12.01
N ILE A 356 -3.76 12.79 13.24
CA ILE A 356 -4.87 13.67 13.62
C ILE A 356 -4.70 15.02 12.92
N SER A 357 -3.53 15.65 13.05
CA SER A 357 -3.22 16.88 12.31
C SER A 357 -3.26 16.68 10.79
N ALA A 358 -2.94 15.48 10.29
CA ALA A 358 -2.97 15.21 8.86
C ALA A 358 -4.41 15.23 8.31
N ALA A 359 -5.39 14.77 9.10
CA ALA A 359 -6.79 14.89 8.76
C ALA A 359 -7.25 16.37 8.75
N VAL A 360 -6.81 17.17 9.72
CA VAL A 360 -7.09 18.62 9.77
C VAL A 360 -6.51 19.34 8.55
N TRP A 361 -5.32 18.96 8.07
CA TRP A 361 -4.77 19.50 6.81
C TRP A 361 -5.66 19.20 5.60
N GLY A 362 -6.20 17.98 5.52
CA GLY A 362 -7.15 17.60 4.47
C GLY A 362 -8.44 18.44 4.51
N PHE A 363 -8.96 18.66 5.72
CA PHE A 363 -10.11 19.54 5.94
C PHE A 363 -9.84 20.97 5.47
N VAL A 364 -8.76 21.60 5.94
CA VAL A 364 -8.44 23.00 5.58
C VAL A 364 -8.17 23.18 4.09
N ARG A 365 -7.49 22.22 3.44
CA ARG A 365 -7.30 22.26 1.98
C ARG A 365 -8.62 22.21 1.22
N SER A 366 -9.61 21.50 1.74
CA SER A 366 -10.96 21.46 1.16
C SER A 366 -11.64 22.82 1.32
N VAL A 367 -11.56 23.41 2.51
CA VAL A 367 -12.10 24.77 2.77
C VAL A 367 -11.48 25.81 1.85
N ILE A 368 -10.15 25.85 1.70
CA ILE A 368 -9.45 26.79 0.79
C ILE A 368 -9.96 26.69 -0.65
N VAL A 369 -10.28 25.49 -1.12
CA VAL A 369 -10.81 25.29 -2.48
C VAL A 369 -12.25 25.82 -2.59
N GLU A 370 -13.03 25.72 -1.52
CA GLU A 370 -14.41 26.21 -1.45
C GLU A 370 -14.47 27.74 -1.25
N THR A 371 -13.53 28.32 -0.52
CA THR A 371 -13.45 29.77 -0.22
C THR A 371 -12.34 30.44 -1.05
N ARG A 372 -12.71 30.93 -2.24
CA ARG A 372 -11.76 31.40 -3.27
C ARG A 372 -10.80 32.52 -2.85
N ASP A 373 -11.13 33.29 -1.83
CA ASP A 373 -10.37 34.48 -1.41
C ASP A 373 -9.78 34.35 0.01
N PHE A 374 -9.88 33.17 0.63
CA PHE A 374 -9.45 32.98 2.00
C PHE A 374 -7.95 32.64 2.09
N ASN A 375 -7.22 33.43 2.87
CA ASN A 375 -5.77 33.35 2.92
C ASN A 375 -5.28 32.54 4.14
N VAL A 376 -4.95 31.27 3.90
CA VAL A 376 -4.38 30.36 4.91
C VAL A 376 -3.04 29.82 4.46
N THR A 377 -2.08 29.83 5.39
CA THR A 377 -0.83 29.10 5.25
C THR A 377 -0.79 27.94 6.23
N LEU A 378 -0.61 26.72 5.73
CA LEU A 378 -0.37 25.52 6.55
C LEU A 378 1.14 25.39 6.81
N ILE A 379 1.53 25.27 8.08
CA ILE A 379 2.93 25.12 8.49
C ILE A 379 3.06 23.87 9.34
N ASP A 380 3.80 22.87 8.85
CA ASP A 380 4.18 21.71 9.66
C ASP A 380 5.56 21.92 10.28
N ILE A 381 5.67 21.65 11.57
CA ILE A 381 6.86 21.94 12.36
C ILE A 381 7.47 20.66 12.94
N GLN A 382 8.81 20.57 12.91
CA GLN A 382 9.58 19.40 13.34
C GLN A 382 10.92 19.83 13.95
N PRO A 383 11.39 19.22 15.06
CA PRO A 383 10.72 18.13 15.78
C PRO A 383 9.66 18.61 16.78
N SER A 384 9.71 19.88 17.23
CA SER A 384 8.76 20.45 18.21
C SER A 384 8.66 21.98 18.10
N LEU A 385 7.55 22.57 18.60
CA LEU A 385 7.32 24.03 18.59
C LEU A 385 8.41 24.81 19.33
N PHE A 386 8.81 24.32 20.51
CA PHE A 386 9.79 24.99 21.36
C PHE A 386 11.13 25.22 20.64
N GLU A 387 11.57 24.25 19.85
CA GLU A 387 12.87 24.31 19.16
C GLU A 387 12.85 25.26 17.97
N ILE A 388 11.70 25.42 17.31
CA ILE A 388 11.61 26.09 16.01
C ILE A 388 10.87 27.43 16.04
N ILE A 389 10.35 27.87 17.20
CA ILE A 389 9.52 29.08 17.31
C ILE A 389 10.17 30.35 16.72
N GLU A 390 11.48 30.56 16.89
CA GLU A 390 12.19 31.70 16.32
C GLU A 390 12.09 31.72 14.78
N LYS A 391 12.29 30.55 14.16
CA LYS A 391 12.17 30.36 12.71
C LYS A 391 10.72 30.52 12.26
N LEU A 392 9.76 29.99 13.02
CA LEU A 392 8.33 30.13 12.73
C LEU A 392 7.90 31.60 12.72
N VAL A 393 8.29 32.37 13.74
CA VAL A 393 8.00 33.81 13.81
C VAL A 393 8.62 34.54 12.61
N THR A 394 9.86 34.22 12.27
CA THR A 394 10.55 34.81 11.11
C THR A 394 9.82 34.53 9.80
N VAL A 395 9.33 33.29 9.60
CA VAL A 395 8.53 32.91 8.42
C VAL A 395 7.24 33.70 8.34
N VAL A 396 6.49 33.78 9.44
CA VAL A 396 5.19 34.43 9.51
C VAL A 396 5.30 35.93 9.26
N GLN A 397 6.24 36.61 9.93
CA GLN A 397 6.46 38.04 9.72
C GLN A 397 6.83 38.34 8.26
N LYS A 398 7.71 37.54 7.66
CA LYS A 398 8.16 37.73 6.27
C LYS A 398 7.04 37.55 5.24
N GLN A 399 6.16 36.58 5.45
CA GLN A 399 5.06 36.31 4.51
C GLN A 399 3.99 37.38 4.58
N THR A 400 3.65 37.86 5.78
CA THR A 400 2.65 38.94 5.96
C THR A 400 3.10 40.26 5.30
N PHE A 401 4.40 40.58 5.28
CA PHE A 401 4.91 41.78 4.59
C PHE A 401 4.84 41.73 3.05
N ARG A 402 4.67 40.54 2.45
CA ARG A 402 4.57 40.42 0.98
C ARG A 402 3.16 40.59 0.46
N THR A 403 2.16 40.38 1.32
CA THR A 403 0.74 40.41 0.96
C THR A 403 0.07 41.75 1.29
N SER A 404 0.65 42.53 2.19
CA SER A 404 0.33 43.95 2.43
C SER A 404 0.99 44.87 1.39
#